data_AF-A0A0D8B6H1-F1
#
_entry.id   AF-A0A0D8B6H1-F1
#
_cell.length_a   1.000
_cell.length_b   1.000
_cell.length_c   1.000
_cell.angle_alpha   90.00
_cell.angle_beta   90.00
_cell.angle_gamma   90.00
#
_symmetry.space_group_name_H-M   'P 1'
#
loop_
_entity.id
_entity.type
_entity.pdbx_description
1 polymer ?
#
loop_
_entity_poly.entity_id
_entity_poly.type
_entity_poly.pdbx_seq_one_letter_code
_entity_poly.pdbx_strand_id
1 'polypeptide(L)'
;MTTQAPERTLGAIAHGDAPVFEEIVQMHLNTLERSGLDERTYHLVRLAALVAVDSAPASYLMNLAAAQEAGLTAADAQGVTTAIAPIVGSARVVSAAGNVLRALGLDEILNESPE
;
A
#
# COMPACT_ATOMS: atom_id res chain seq x y z
N MET A 1 -35.79 -2.42 8.14
CA MET A 1 -34.44 -2.21 7.56
C MET A 1 -34.26 -0.72 7.39
N THR A 2 -33.55 -0.07 8.32
CA THR A 2 -33.32 1.38 8.28
C THR A 2 -32.19 1.62 7.29
N THR A 3 -32.49 2.19 6.12
CA THR A 3 -31.46 2.66 5.18
C THR A 3 -30.59 3.68 5.92
N GLN A 4 -29.35 3.31 6.23
CA GLN A 4 -28.38 4.25 6.79
C GLN A 4 -28.13 5.37 5.77
N ALA A 5 -27.98 6.60 6.25
CA ALA A 5 -27.64 7.72 5.38
C ALA A 5 -26.29 7.44 4.70
N PRO A 6 -26.13 7.70 3.38
CA PRO A 6 -24.93 7.38 2.61
C PRO A 6 -23.62 7.83 3.27
N GLU A 7 -23.64 8.99 3.93
CA GLU A 7 -22.47 9.56 4.59
C GLU A 7 -22.00 8.76 5.81
N ARG A 8 -22.91 8.09 6.53
CA ARG A 8 -22.52 7.19 7.62
C ARG A 8 -21.81 5.95 7.09
N THR A 9 -22.29 5.41 5.97
CA THR A 9 -21.67 4.25 5.33
C THR A 9 -20.30 4.59 4.75
N LEU A 10 -20.15 5.75 4.11
CA LEU A 10 -18.84 6.22 3.63
C LEU A 10 -17.88 6.55 4.79
N GLY A 11 -18.40 7.12 5.89
CA GLY A 11 -17.64 7.33 7.13
C GLY A 11 -17.10 6.02 7.69
N ALA A 12 -17.96 5.02 7.84
CA ALA A 12 -17.59 3.66 8.21
C ALA A 12 -16.45 3.09 7.35
N ILE A 13 -16.56 3.18 6.02
CA ILE A 13 -15.51 2.72 5.09
C ILE A 13 -14.19 3.48 5.32
N ALA A 14 -14.25 4.80 5.48
CA ALA A 14 -13.07 5.62 5.74
C ALA A 14 -12.40 5.29 7.10
N HIS A 15 -13.16 4.76 8.05
CA HIS A 15 -12.65 4.33 9.36
C HIS A 15 -12.21 2.86 9.36
N GLY A 16 -12.24 2.21 8.19
CA GLY A 16 -11.83 0.81 8.05
C GLY A 16 -12.83 -0.17 8.64
N ASP A 17 -14.13 0.12 8.60
CA ASP A 17 -15.17 -0.78 9.10
C ASP A 17 -14.96 -2.22 8.57
N ALA A 18 -15.09 -3.16 9.51
CA ALA A 18 -14.68 -4.55 9.36
C ALA A 18 -15.12 -5.24 8.04
N PRO A 19 -16.37 -5.14 7.55
CA PRO A 19 -16.78 -5.93 6.39
C PRO A 19 -16.07 -5.52 5.08
N VAL A 20 -15.79 -4.24 4.85
CA VAL A 20 -15.09 -3.80 3.63
C VAL A 20 -13.59 -4.07 3.75
N PHE A 21 -13.02 -3.84 4.93
CA PHE A 21 -11.61 -4.14 5.18
C PHE A 21 -11.32 -5.64 5.06
N GLU A 22 -12.20 -6.49 5.58
CA GLU A 22 -12.08 -7.96 5.47
C GLU A 22 -12.07 -8.41 4.02
N GLU A 23 -12.98 -7.90 3.18
CA GLU A 23 -12.97 -8.20 1.73
C GLU A 23 -11.65 -7.78 1.06
N ILE A 24 -11.11 -6.61 1.39
CA ILE A 24 -9.81 -6.16 0.86
C ILE A 24 -8.68 -7.12 1.31
N VAL A 25 -8.68 -7.55 2.57
CA VAL A 25 -7.70 -8.53 3.07
C VAL A 25 -7.84 -9.85 2.30
N GLN A 26 -9.07 -10.34 2.09
CA GLN A 26 -9.36 -11.55 1.33
C GLN A 26 -8.84 -11.47 -0.11
N MET A 27 -8.93 -10.30 -0.77
CA MET A 27 -8.38 -10.11 -2.12
C MET A 27 -6.85 -10.31 -2.19
N HIS A 28 -6.14 -10.12 -1.07
CA HIS A 28 -4.69 -10.29 -1.00
C HIS A 28 -4.26 -11.69 -0.54
N LEU A 29 -5.15 -12.47 0.09
CA LEU A 29 -4.81 -13.82 0.55
C LEU A 29 -4.37 -14.72 -0.60
N ASN A 30 -3.31 -15.49 -0.35
CA ASN A 30 -2.72 -16.45 -1.29
C ASN A 30 -2.25 -15.84 -2.63
N THR A 31 -2.24 -14.51 -2.79
CA THR A 31 -1.85 -13.88 -4.06
C THR A 31 -0.36 -14.06 -4.36
N LEU A 32 0.49 -14.12 -3.33
CA LEU A 32 1.89 -14.51 -3.47
C LEU A 32 2.01 -15.92 -4.07
N GLU A 33 1.43 -16.92 -3.40
CA GLU A 33 1.47 -18.32 -3.85
C GLU A 33 0.90 -18.50 -5.26
N ARG A 34 -0.28 -17.92 -5.52
CA ARG A 34 -0.96 -18.01 -6.82
C ARG A 34 -0.22 -17.30 -7.95
N SER A 35 0.61 -16.30 -7.65
CA SER A 35 1.39 -15.59 -8.68
C SER A 35 2.50 -16.45 -9.26
N GLY A 36 2.99 -17.44 -8.49
CA GLY A 36 4.17 -18.24 -8.86
C GLY A 36 5.49 -17.47 -8.85
N LEU A 37 5.50 -16.22 -8.38
CA LEU A 37 6.70 -15.41 -8.20
C LEU A 37 7.41 -15.78 -6.90
N ASP A 38 8.73 -15.65 -6.88
CA ASP A 38 9.46 -15.59 -5.61
C ASP A 38 9.03 -14.34 -4.82
N GLU A 39 9.12 -14.42 -3.50
CA GLU A 39 8.65 -13.39 -2.58
C GLU A 39 9.28 -12.02 -2.85
N ARG A 40 10.57 -11.99 -3.18
CA ARG A 40 11.26 -10.75 -3.50
C ARG A 40 10.69 -10.12 -4.77
N THR A 41 10.60 -10.88 -5.86
CA THR A 41 10.03 -10.38 -7.12
C THR A 41 8.57 -9.93 -6.93
N TYR A 42 7.78 -10.68 -6.17
CA TYR A 42 6.39 -10.34 -5.88
C TYR A 42 6.25 -8.96 -5.23
N HIS A 43 7.04 -8.64 -4.20
CA HIS A 43 6.97 -7.34 -3.53
C HIS A 43 7.48 -6.18 -4.39
N LEU A 44 8.47 -6.41 -5.27
CA LEU A 44 8.93 -5.41 -6.24
C LEU A 44 7.85 -5.09 -7.28
N VAL A 45 7.17 -6.10 -7.80
CA VAL A 45 6.06 -5.93 -8.75
C VAL A 45 4.90 -5.18 -8.09
N ARG A 46 4.56 -5.53 -6.85
CA ARG A 46 3.53 -4.80 -6.09
C ARG A 46 3.93 -3.34 -5.87
N LEU A 47 5.17 -3.06 -5.49
CA LEU A 47 5.65 -1.69 -5.34
C LEU A 47 5.51 -0.91 -6.66
N ALA A 48 5.93 -1.49 -7.78
CA ALA A 48 5.79 -0.87 -9.10
C ALA A 48 4.32 -0.58 -9.44
N ALA A 49 3.40 -1.50 -9.11
CA ALA A 49 1.98 -1.32 -9.32
C ALA A 49 1.40 -0.19 -8.45
N LEU A 50 1.77 -0.11 -7.17
CA LEU A 50 1.33 0.97 -6.27
C LEU A 50 1.76 2.34 -6.78
N VAL A 51 3.01 2.43 -7.26
CA VAL A 51 3.51 3.64 -7.93
C VAL A 51 2.64 3.93 -9.16
N ALA A 52 2.42 2.96 -10.04
CA ALA A 52 1.66 3.13 -11.28
C ALA A 52 0.19 3.55 -11.09
N VAL A 53 -0.43 3.24 -9.94
CA VAL A 53 -1.86 3.54 -9.66
C VAL A 53 -2.11 4.70 -8.69
N ASP A 54 -1.08 5.34 -8.13
CA ASP A 54 -1.19 6.44 -7.15
C ASP A 54 -1.81 5.96 -5.87
N SER A 55 -1.36 4.80 -5.41
CA SER A 55 -2.00 4.20 -4.27
C SER A 55 -1.99 5.13 -3.06
N ALA A 56 -2.97 4.96 -2.18
CA ALA A 56 -3.00 5.67 -0.92
C ALA A 56 -1.74 5.37 -0.08
N PRO A 57 -1.28 6.30 0.78
CA PRO A 57 -0.13 6.10 1.66
C PRO A 57 -0.13 4.76 2.42
N ALA A 58 -1.27 4.39 3.00
CA ALA A 58 -1.41 3.14 3.75
C ALA A 58 -1.04 1.88 2.93
N SER A 59 -1.33 1.87 1.63
CA SER A 59 -0.98 0.73 0.77
C SER A 59 0.53 0.58 0.57
N TYR A 60 1.28 1.69 0.57
CA TYR A 60 2.75 1.63 0.56
C TYR A 60 3.28 1.05 1.86
N LEU A 61 2.73 1.46 3.01
CA LEU A 61 3.13 0.96 4.32
C LEU A 61 2.96 -0.56 4.41
N MET A 62 1.78 -1.06 4.07
CA MET A 62 1.49 -2.49 4.10
C MET A 62 2.42 -3.29 3.19
N ASN A 63 2.71 -2.79 1.97
CA ASN A 63 3.61 -3.49 1.05
C ASN A 63 5.07 -3.41 1.48
N LEU A 64 5.53 -2.26 1.98
CA LEU A 64 6.92 -2.05 2.39
C LEU A 64 7.27 -2.81 3.68
N ALA A 65 6.33 -2.95 4.62
CA ALA A 65 6.51 -3.78 5.80
C ALA A 65 6.77 -5.25 5.43
N ALA A 66 5.89 -5.85 4.60
CA ALA A 66 6.07 -7.21 4.13
C ALA A 66 7.32 -7.37 3.24
N ALA A 67 7.62 -6.37 2.40
CA ALA A 67 8.83 -6.35 1.58
C ALA A 67 10.12 -6.37 2.44
N GLN A 68 10.13 -5.68 3.58
CA GLN A 68 11.27 -5.65 4.48
C GLN A 68 11.51 -7.02 5.12
N GLU A 69 10.45 -7.74 5.50
CA GLU A 69 10.54 -9.12 5.98
C GLU A 69 11.12 -10.05 4.91
N ALA A 70 10.81 -9.79 3.63
CA ALA A 70 11.39 -10.47 2.46
C ALA A 70 12.80 -9.98 2.09
N GLY A 71 13.43 -9.11 2.90
CA GLY A 71 14.80 -8.64 2.72
C GLY A 71 14.98 -7.56 1.64
N LEU A 72 13.92 -6.89 1.20
CA LEU A 72 14.05 -5.74 0.29
C LEU A 72 14.60 -4.53 1.03
N THR A 73 15.44 -3.79 0.31
CA THR A 73 16.12 -2.59 0.83
C THR A 73 15.59 -1.31 0.17
N ALA A 74 15.92 -0.15 0.73
CA ALA A 74 15.65 1.13 0.08
C ALA A 74 16.27 1.25 -1.32
N ALA A 75 17.42 0.61 -1.54
CA ALA A 75 18.07 0.56 -2.86
C ALA A 75 17.22 -0.19 -3.88
N ASP A 76 16.50 -1.23 -3.46
CA ASP A 76 15.59 -1.98 -4.33
C ASP A 76 14.40 -1.12 -4.75
N ALA A 77 13.81 -0.35 -3.82
CA ALA A 77 12.74 0.59 -4.11
C ALA A 77 13.21 1.72 -5.07
N GLN A 78 14.42 2.22 -4.87
CA GLN A 78 15.04 3.17 -5.81
C GLN A 78 15.24 2.53 -7.19
N GLY A 79 15.69 1.28 -7.25
CA GLY A 79 15.85 0.53 -8.49
C GLY A 79 14.53 0.39 -9.25
N VAL A 80 13.45 -0.01 -8.55
CA VAL A 80 12.10 -0.11 -9.13
C VAL A 80 11.63 1.22 -9.69
N THR A 81 11.68 2.28 -8.88
CA THR A 81 11.22 3.61 -9.31
C THR A 81 12.03 4.17 -10.48
N THR A 82 13.35 3.93 -10.49
CA THR A 82 14.21 4.27 -11.64
C THR A 82 13.82 3.49 -12.89
N ALA A 83 13.57 2.18 -12.75
CA ALA A 83 13.22 1.30 -13.87
C ALA A 83 11.87 1.68 -14.50
N ILE A 84 10.87 2.03 -13.69
CA ILE A 84 9.53 2.35 -14.21
C ILE A 84 9.34 3.83 -14.56
N ALA A 85 10.23 4.72 -14.14
CA ALA A 85 10.11 6.18 -14.38
C ALA A 85 9.80 6.55 -15.84
N PRO A 86 10.42 5.93 -16.88
CA PRO A 86 10.09 6.23 -18.27
C PRO A 86 8.67 5.82 -18.68
N ILE A 87 8.08 4.85 -17.98
CA ILE A 87 6.75 4.30 -18.28
C ILE A 87 5.67 5.10 -17.57
N VAL A 88 5.88 5.41 -16.29
CA VAL A 88 4.87 6.09 -15.45
C VAL A 88 5.01 7.61 -15.41
N GLY A 89 6.19 8.13 -15.77
CA GLY A 89 6.50 9.56 -15.74
C GLY A 89 6.99 10.08 -14.38
N SER A 90 7.65 11.24 -14.38
CA SER A 90 8.26 11.84 -13.18
C SER A 90 7.24 12.26 -12.12
N ALA A 91 6.08 12.81 -12.52
CA ALA A 91 5.03 13.22 -11.60
C ALA A 91 4.55 12.06 -10.72
N ARG A 92 4.43 10.88 -11.31
CA ARG A 92 4.07 9.61 -10.68
C ARG A 92 5.09 9.16 -9.65
N VAL A 93 6.37 9.24 -9.99
CA VAL A 93 7.48 8.87 -9.08
C VAL A 93 7.53 9.83 -7.89
N VAL A 94 7.40 11.14 -8.12
CA VAL A 94 7.40 12.15 -7.04
C VAL A 94 6.19 11.99 -6.14
N SER A 95 5.00 11.73 -6.71
CA SER A 95 3.79 11.45 -5.92
C SER A 95 3.98 10.25 -5.00
N ALA A 96 4.53 9.15 -5.54
CA ALA A 96 4.81 7.95 -4.75
C ALA A 96 5.78 8.24 -3.59
N ALA A 97 6.86 8.98 -3.83
CA ALA A 97 7.79 9.39 -2.78
C ALA A 97 7.08 10.20 -1.66
N GLY A 98 6.21 11.14 -2.04
CA GLY A 98 5.39 11.89 -1.07
C GLY A 98 4.40 11.00 -0.30
N ASN A 99 3.79 10.02 -0.95
CA ASN A 99 2.89 9.07 -0.29
C ASN A 99 3.63 8.13 0.66
N VAL A 100 4.85 7.70 0.35
CA VAL A 100 5.70 6.95 1.26
C VAL A 100 6.06 7.79 2.49
N LEU A 101 6.42 9.07 2.33
CA LEU A 101 6.68 9.95 3.48
C LEU A 101 5.45 10.13 4.37
N ARG A 102 4.26 10.31 3.77
CA ARG A 102 3.00 10.36 4.54
C ARG A 102 2.70 9.05 5.24
N ALA A 103 3.03 7.93 4.61
CA ALA A 103 2.86 6.61 5.21
C ALA A 103 3.71 6.49 6.48
N LEU A 104 4.99 6.87 6.42
CA LEU A 104 5.86 6.86 7.60
C LEU A 104 5.33 7.75 8.74
N GLY A 105 4.80 8.94 8.41
CA GLY A 105 4.15 9.79 9.42
C GLY A 105 2.84 9.19 9.98
N LEU A 106 2.08 8.43 9.18
CA LEU A 106 0.92 7.67 9.65
C LEU A 106 1.33 6.55 10.60
N ASP A 107 2.43 5.85 10.31
CA ASP A 107 2.97 4.79 11.17
C ASP A 107 3.34 5.33 12.55
N GLU A 108 4.02 6.49 12.58
CA GLU A 108 4.41 7.15 13.82
C GLU A 108 3.20 7.52 14.68
N ILE A 109 2.15 8.10 14.07
CA ILE A 109 0.89 8.44 14.78
C ILE A 109 0.17 7.19 15.31
N LEU A 110 0.17 6.08 14.55
CA LEU A 110 -0.48 4.84 14.97
C LEU A 110 0.28 4.12 16.10
N ASN A 111 1.61 4.31 16.15
CA ASN A 111 2.50 3.69 17.13
C ASN A 111 2.76 4.58 18.36
N GLU A 112 2.43 5.87 18.30
CA GLU A 112 2.32 6.75 19.47
C GLU A 112 1.10 6.33 20.31
N SER A 113 1.35 5.60 21.41
CA SER A 113 0.33 5.37 22.42
C SER A 113 0.02 6.68 23.14
N PRO A 114 -1.26 7.09 23.30
CA PRO A 114 -1.58 8.14 24.25
C PRO A 114 -1.25 7.61 25.66
N GLU A 115 -0.27 8.24 26.33
CA GLU A 115 -0.07 8.06 27.78
C GLU A 115 -1.32 8.47 28.57
#